data_AF-A0A662EL59-F1
#
_entry.id   AF-A0A662EL59-F1
#
_cell.length_a   1.000
_cell.length_b   1.000
_cell.length_c   1.000
_cell.angle_alpha   90.00
_cell.angle_beta   90.00
_cell.angle_gamma   90.00
#
_symmetry.space_group_name_H-M   'P 1'
#
loop_
_entity.id
_entity.type
_entity.pdbx_description
1 polymer ?
#
loop_
_entity_poly.entity_id
_entity_poly.type
_entity_poly.pdbx_seq_one_letter_code
_entity_poly.pdbx_strand_id
1 'polypeptide(L)' 'MVRFPRFLFRVKNREIENEAKRMVDVFGIDDIEIRRDDTIADAWLEDYEAGRTIYGLDEIQRYLEELTKG' A
#
# COMPACT_ATOMS: atom_id res chain seq x y z
N MET A 1 3.40 -23.12 -3.56
CA MET A 1 3.61 -22.06 -4.58
C MET A 1 3.67 -20.75 -3.83
N VAL A 2 4.77 -19.99 -3.91
CA VAL A 2 4.85 -18.68 -3.25
C VAL A 2 4.04 -17.71 -4.11
N ARG A 3 2.92 -17.19 -3.59
CA ARG A 3 2.16 -16.13 -4.26
C ARG A 3 2.90 -14.83 -4.00
N PHE A 4 3.29 -14.13 -5.07
CA PHE A 4 3.79 -12.77 -4.96
C PHE A 4 2.60 -11.84 -4.73
N PRO A 5 2.66 -10.95 -3.73
CA PRO A 5 1.58 -10.01 -3.49
C PRO A 5 1.43 -9.05 -4.67
N ARG A 6 0.19 -8.70 -5.02
CA ARG A 6 -0.09 -7.69 -6.06
C ARG A 6 0.52 -6.33 -5.71
N PHE A 7 0.43 -5.95 -4.44
CA PHE A 7 0.84 -4.64 -3.98
C PHE A 7 2.11 -4.71 -3.12
N LEU A 8 3.00 -3.74 -3.32
CA LEU A 8 4.07 -3.41 -2.36
C LEU A 8 3.83 -2.00 -1.80
N PHE A 9 3.49 -1.92 -0.53
CA PHE A 9 3.27 -0.69 0.21
C PHE A 9 4.52 -0.34 1.03
N ARG A 10 5.35 0.55 0.50
CA ARG A 10 6.52 1.07 1.20
C ARG A 10 6.13 2.20 2.12
N VAL A 11 6.64 2.17 3.34
CA VAL A 11 6.33 3.17 4.38
C VAL A 11 7.61 3.64 5.06
N LYS A 12 7.75 4.94 5.28
CA LYS A 12 8.97 5.54 5.84
C LYS A 12 9.27 5.07 7.26
N ASN A 13 8.26 5.04 8.12
CA ASN A 13 8.45 4.80 9.54
C ASN A 13 7.29 3.97 10.13
N ARG A 14 7.40 3.66 11.43
CA ARG A 14 6.42 2.84 12.15
C ARG A 14 5.05 3.51 12.28
N GLU A 15 5.00 4.84 12.32
CA GLU A 15 3.74 5.59 12.41
C GLU A 15 2.92 5.40 11.12
N ILE A 16 3.56 5.62 9.98
CA ILE A 16 2.99 5.41 8.64
C ILE A 16 2.67 3.93 8.42
N GLU A 17 3.51 3.00 8.89
CA GLU A 17 3.22 1.56 8.83
C GLU A 17 1.92 1.19 9.55
N ASN A 18 1.66 1.77 10.73
CA ASN A 18 0.43 1.50 11.46
C ASN A 18 -0.79 2.05 10.74
N GLU A 19 -0.67 3.22 10.09
CA GLU A 19 -1.73 3.79 9.27
C GLU A 19 -2.00 2.94 8.03
N ALA A 20 -0.95 2.52 7.32
CA ALA A 20 -1.04 1.61 6.19
C ALA A 20 -1.75 0.29 6.58
N LYS A 21 -1.40 -0.30 7.74
CA LYS A 21 -2.04 -1.51 8.26
C LYS A 21 -3.54 -1.32 8.53
N ARG A 22 -3.93 -0.20 9.15
CA ARG A 22 -5.35 0.13 9.38
C ARG A 22 -6.09 0.29 8.05
N MET A 23 -5.48 0.99 7.11
CA MET A 23 -6.07 1.26 5.79
C MET A 23 -6.34 -0.03 5.02
N VAL A 24 -5.35 -0.93 4.93
CA VAL A 24 -5.53 -2.21 4.20
C VAL A 24 -6.54 -3.13 4.89
N ASP A 25 -6.60 -3.11 6.22
CA ASP A 25 -7.57 -3.90 7.01
C ASP A 25 -9.00 -3.39 6.79
N VAL A 26 -9.21 -2.06 6.83
CA VAL A 26 -10.51 -1.42 6.54
C VAL A 26 -11.01 -1.76 5.14
N PHE A 27 -10.10 -1.84 4.16
CA PHE A 27 -10.42 -2.16 2.77
C PHE A 27 -10.44 -3.67 2.48
N GLY A 28 -10.09 -4.53 3.43
CA GLY A 28 -10.07 -5.99 3.23
C GLY A 28 -9.07 -6.44 2.16
N ILE A 29 -7.92 -5.77 2.06
CA ILE A 29 -6.89 -6.05 1.05
C ILE A 29 -5.85 -7.02 1.63
N ASP A 30 -5.92 -8.28 1.21
CA ASP A 30 -4.99 -9.33 1.66
C ASP A 30 -3.77 -9.52 0.74
N ASP A 31 -3.84 -9.03 -0.51
CA ASP A 31 -2.81 -9.24 -1.54
C ASP A 31 -1.74 -8.13 -1.54
N ILE A 32 -1.25 -7.77 -0.35
CA ILE A 32 -0.36 -6.62 -0.13
C ILE A 32 0.78 -6.95 0.83
N GLU A 33 1.99 -6.54 0.47
CA GLU A 33 3.13 -6.50 1.38
C GLU A 33 3.33 -5.08 1.90
N ILE A 34 3.36 -4.89 3.21
CA ILE A 34 3.77 -3.62 3.83
C ILE A 34 5.22 -3.74 4.28
N ARG A 35 6.09 -2.87 3.76
CA ARG A 35 7.53 -2.89 4.04
C ARG A 35 8.02 -1.52 4.47
N ARG A 36 8.73 -1.46 5.61
CA ARG A 36 9.43 -0.23 6.01
C ARG A 36 10.64 0.02 5.13
N ASP A 37 10.77 1.24 4.65
CA ASP A 37 11.88 1.72 3.82
C ASP A 37 12.27 3.12 4.31
N ASP A 38 13.41 3.24 4.99
CA ASP A 38 13.85 4.51 5.56
C ASP A 38 14.49 5.44 4.52
N THR A 39 14.56 5.05 3.25
CA THR A 39 15.10 5.87 2.16
C THR A 39 14.04 6.73 1.47
N ILE A 40 12.75 6.40 1.63
CA ILE A 40 11.64 7.17 1.04
C ILE A 40 11.24 8.38 1.90
N ALA A 41 10.48 9.30 1.32
CA ALA A 41 10.03 10.51 2.02
C ALA A 41 8.81 10.24 2.94
N ASP A 42 7.86 9.44 2.47
CA ASP A 42 6.59 9.14 3.16
C ASP A 42 6.12 7.72 2.85
N ALA A 43 5.20 7.53 1.90
CA ALA A 43 4.58 6.25 1.61
C ALA A 43 4.34 6.06 0.12
N TRP A 44 4.71 4.90 -0.44
CA TRP A 44 4.56 4.57 -1.86
C TRP A 44 3.80 3.24 -1.99
N LEU A 45 2.87 3.16 -2.93
CA LEU A 45 2.19 1.91 -3.29
C LEU A 45 2.55 1.53 -4.72
N GLU A 46 3.27 0.42 -4.88
CA GLU A 46 3.49 -0.21 -6.18
C GLU A 46 2.33 -1.19 -6.45
N ASP A 47 1.58 -1.00 -7.54
CA ASP A 47 0.63 -1.98 -8.05
C ASP A 47 1.26 -2.70 -9.25
N TYR A 48 1.65 -3.96 -9.04
CA TYR A 48 2.31 -4.76 -10.07
C TYR A 48 1.36 -5.20 -11.20
N GLU A 49 0.06 -5.29 -10.96
CA GLU A 49 -0.91 -5.60 -12.02
C GLU A 49 -1.18 -4.38 -12.90
N ALA A 50 -1.30 -3.19 -12.29
CA ALA A 50 -1.52 -1.94 -13.03
C ALA A 50 -0.23 -1.33 -13.60
N GLY A 51 0.95 -1.78 -13.16
CA GLY A 51 2.25 -1.29 -13.62
C GLY A 51 2.52 0.17 -13.23
N ARG A 52 2.04 0.61 -12.05
CA ARG A 52 2.17 2.02 -11.61
C ARG A 52 2.52 2.13 -10.13
N THR A 53 3.10 3.28 -9.76
CA THR A 53 3.40 3.65 -8.38
C THR A 53 2.58 4.87 -7.98
N ILE A 54 1.93 4.80 -6.82
CA ILE A 54 1.16 5.88 -6.20
C ILE A 54 1.97 6.41 -5.02
N TYR A 55 2.01 7.73 -4.83
CA TYR A 55 2.83 8.40 -3.83
C TYR A 55 1.96 9.19 -2.84
N GLY A 56 2.25 9.04 -1.55
CA GLY A 56 1.55 9.72 -0.46
C GLY A 56 0.33 8.95 0.06
N LEU A 57 0.13 8.96 1.37
CA LEU A 57 -0.96 8.20 2.02
C LEU A 57 -2.36 8.57 1.49
N ASP A 58 -2.64 9.85 1.27
CA ASP A 58 -3.97 10.31 0.82
C ASP A 58 -4.34 9.75 -0.56
N GLU A 59 -3.40 9.80 -1.51
CA GLU A 59 -3.61 9.29 -2.87
C GLU A 59 -3.67 7.77 -2.89
N ILE A 60 -2.88 7.11 -2.04
CA ILE A 60 -2.95 5.66 -1.84
C ILE A 60 -4.32 5.26 -1.29
N GLN A 61 -4.82 5.97 -0.28
CA GLN A 61 -6.13 5.69 0.30
C GLN A 61 -7.24 5.81 -0.74
N ARG A 62 -7.29 6.91 -1.49
CA ARG A 62 -8.29 7.10 -2.55
C ARG A 62 -8.23 5.99 -3.58
N TYR A 63 -7.03 5.60 -3.97
CA TYR A 63 -6.86 4.54 -4.95
C TYR A 63 -7.34 3.17 -4.44
N LEU A 64 -7.00 2.80 -3.21
CA LEU A 64 -7.46 1.54 -2.61
C LEU A 64 -8.99 1.54 -2.38
N GLU A 65 -9.56 2.69 -2.04
CA GLU A 65 -11.00 2.88 -1.91
C GLU A 65 -11.72 2.73 -3.26
N GLU A 66 -11.19 3.30 -4.34
CA GLU A 66 -11.73 3.15 -5.70
C GLU A 66 -11.65 1.69 -6.17
N LEU A 67 -10.56 1.00 -5.87
CA LEU A 67 -10.37 -0.42 -6.21
C LEU A 67 -11.37 -1.34 -5.51
N THR A 68 -11.74 -1.04 -4.26
CA THR A 68 -12.62 -1.89 -3.44
C THR A 68 -14.10 -1.59 -3.60
N LYS A 69 -14.45 -0.45 -4.19
CA LYS A 69 -15.84 -0.11 -4.57
C LYS A 69 -16.28 -0.70 -5.92
N GLY A 70 -15.36 -1.34 -6.65
CA GLY A 70 -15.60 -2.00 -7.94
C GLY A 70 -16.33 -3.32 -7.82
#